data_AF-A0AAJ2KZV7-F1
#
_entry.id   AF-A0AAJ2KZV7-F1
#
_cell.length_a   1.000
_cell.length_b   1.000
_cell.length_c   1.000
_cell.angle_alpha   90.00
_cell.angle_beta   90.00
_cell.angle_gamma   90.00
#
_symmetry.space_group_name_H-M   'P 1'
#
loop_
_entity.id
_entity.type
_entity.pdbx_description
1 polymer ?
#
loop_
_entity_poly.entity_id
_entity_poly.type
_entity_poly.pdbx_seq_one_letter_code
_entity_poly.pdbx_strand_id
1 'polypeptide(L)'
;MNSTWAHLGLRASILPQLVVQPPPAVLPKIYIYGYLNRIQSSRRLEREAERNVELMWLTGRLAPDFKTIADFRNDNGKAIRSVCRQSVVLCRNLNLFSQSIIAIDGSKFKPVKIATATSLRAR
;
A
#
# COMPACT_ATOMS: atom_id res chain seq x y z
N MET A 1 12.58 -24.12 -22.76
CA MET A 1 13.91 -23.82 -23.33
C MET A 1 13.90 -24.25 -24.78
N ASN A 2 14.43 -23.59 -25.81
CA ASN A 2 14.79 -22.21 -26.14
C ASN A 2 15.29 -22.32 -27.59
N SER A 3 14.53 -21.95 -28.62
CA SER A 3 15.11 -21.82 -29.98
C SER A 3 14.06 -21.42 -30.99
N THR A 4 13.83 -20.11 -31.19
CA THR A 4 13.21 -19.69 -32.45
C THR A 4 13.45 -18.23 -32.84
N TRP A 5 13.74 -17.31 -31.91
CA TRP A 5 13.58 -15.87 -32.23
C TRP A 5 14.83 -14.99 -32.13
N ALA A 6 16.01 -15.54 -31.83
CA ALA A 6 17.21 -14.74 -31.57
C ALA A 6 17.91 -14.18 -32.84
N HIS A 7 17.63 -14.71 -34.03
CA HIS A 7 18.33 -14.33 -35.26
C HIS A 7 17.73 -13.12 -35.99
N LEU A 8 16.57 -12.60 -35.56
CA LEU A 8 15.80 -11.57 -36.28
C LEU A 8 15.80 -10.19 -35.61
N GLY A 9 16.52 -10.01 -34.50
CA GLY A 9 16.68 -8.70 -33.86
C GLY A 9 15.37 -8.07 -33.36
N LEU A 10 14.98 -8.38 -32.12
CA LEU A 10 13.89 -7.79 -31.32
C LEU A 10 12.52 -8.49 -31.51
N ARG A 11 11.64 -8.62 -30.51
CA ARG A 11 11.58 -8.07 -29.15
C ARG A 11 10.99 -9.15 -28.24
N ALA A 12 11.56 -9.36 -27.06
CA ALA A 12 10.86 -10.06 -25.99
C ALA A 12 9.71 -9.17 -25.52
N SER A 13 8.54 -9.34 -26.14
CA SER A 13 7.29 -8.78 -25.64
C SER A 13 6.92 -9.53 -24.36
N ILE A 14 7.59 -9.23 -23.26
CA ILE A 14 6.96 -9.35 -21.95
C ILE A 14 5.95 -8.20 -21.93
N LEU A 15 4.84 -8.35 -22.64
CA LEU A 15 3.68 -7.52 -22.36
C LEU A 15 3.24 -7.96 -20.97
N PRO A 16 3.34 -7.12 -19.93
CA PRO A 16 2.58 -7.42 -18.72
C PRO A 16 1.14 -7.48 -19.20
N GLN A 17 0.52 -8.63 -18.97
CA GLN A 17 -0.83 -8.93 -19.38
C GLN A 17 -1.70 -7.69 -19.15
N LEU A 18 -2.28 -7.17 -20.23
CA LEU A 18 -3.32 -6.13 -20.21
C LEU A 18 -4.58 -6.78 -19.61
N VAL A 19 -4.50 -7.24 -18.36
CA VAL A 19 -5.66 -7.77 -17.66
C VAL A 19 -6.48 -6.55 -17.32
N VAL A 20 -7.59 -6.40 -18.05
CA VAL A 20 -8.56 -5.31 -17.86
C VAL A 20 -9.00 -5.18 -16.40
N GLN A 21 -8.93 -6.28 -15.64
CA GLN A 21 -9.22 -6.33 -14.22
C GLN A 21 -8.17 -7.19 -13.48
N PRO A 22 -7.30 -6.62 -12.63
CA PRO A 22 -6.37 -7.43 -11.85
C PRO A 22 -7.14 -8.39 -10.92
N PRO A 23 -6.59 -9.58 -10.63
CA PRO A 23 -7.21 -10.49 -9.66
C PRO A 23 -7.47 -9.79 -8.32
N PRO A 24 -8.57 -10.12 -7.61
CA PRO A 24 -9.01 -9.38 -6.41
C PRO A 24 -7.94 -9.26 -5.31
N ALA A 25 -7.03 -10.23 -5.23
CA ALA A 25 -5.96 -10.27 -4.24
C ALA A 25 -4.77 -9.33 -4.55
N VAL A 26 -4.64 -8.83 -5.78
CA VAL A 26 -3.47 -8.02 -6.20
C VAL A 26 -3.54 -6.61 -5.62
N LEU A 27 -4.70 -5.95 -5.71
CA LEU A 27 -4.87 -4.56 -5.28
C LEU A 27 -4.65 -4.38 -3.76
N PRO A 28 -5.17 -5.26 -2.87
CA PRO A 28 -4.83 -5.22 -1.45
C PRO A 28 -3.34 -5.35 -1.16
N LYS A 29 -2.61 -6.20 -1.91
CA LYS A 29 -1.15 -6.37 -1.74
C LYS A 29 -0.39 -5.09 -2.07
N ILE A 30 -0.76 -4.40 -3.15
CA ILE A 30 -0.19 -3.10 -3.53
C ILE A 30 -0.41 -2.08 -2.40
N TYR A 31 -1.57 -2.09 -1.75
CA TYR A 31 -1.85 -1.19 -0.62
C TYR A 31 -1.07 -1.53 0.66
N ILE A 32 -0.87 -2.80 0.96
CA ILE A 32 0.01 -3.22 2.06
C ILE A 32 1.43 -2.72 1.79
N TYR A 33 1.94 -2.94 0.58
CA TYR A 33 3.25 -2.46 0.15
C TYR A 33 3.37 -0.93 0.27
N GLY A 34 2.39 -0.19 -0.26
CA GLY A 34 2.35 1.26 -0.18
C GLY A 34 2.27 1.80 1.24
N TYR A 35 1.52 1.13 2.12
CA TYR A 35 1.44 1.53 3.52
C TYR A 35 2.79 1.39 4.24
N LEU A 36 3.48 0.27 4.05
CA LEU A 36 4.79 0.00 4.64
C LEU A 36 5.86 0.97 4.10
N ASN A 37 5.83 1.26 2.79
CA ASN A 37 6.80 2.14 2.12
C ASN A 37 6.40 3.63 2.09
N ARG A 38 5.32 4.00 2.79
CA ARG A 38 4.78 5.38 2.82
C ARG A 38 4.44 5.96 1.43
N ILE A 39 3.99 5.13 0.50
CA ILE A 39 3.56 5.50 -0.85
C ILE A 39 2.03 5.50 -0.93
N GLN A 40 1.44 6.71 -1.00
CA GLN A 40 -0.02 6.90 -1.02
C GLN A 40 -0.59 7.24 -2.41
N SER A 41 0.27 7.66 -3.34
CA SER A 41 -0.15 8.06 -4.68
C SER A 41 -0.30 6.85 -5.58
N SER A 42 -1.48 6.68 -6.19
CA SER A 42 -1.74 5.59 -7.14
C SER A 42 -0.77 5.60 -8.32
N ARG A 43 -0.36 6.78 -8.81
CA ARG A 43 0.65 6.92 -9.87
C ARG A 43 2.05 6.48 -9.41
N ARG A 44 2.38 6.70 -8.13
CA ARG A 44 3.65 6.20 -7.58
C ARG A 44 3.60 4.69 -7.41
N LEU A 45 2.47 4.15 -6.95
CA LEU A 45 2.25 2.71 -6.82
C LEU A 45 2.34 1.97 -8.15
N GLU A 46 1.75 2.52 -9.21
CA GLU A 46 1.88 2.04 -10.59
C GLU A 46 3.36 1.94 -11.01
N ARG A 47 4.11 3.04 -10.87
CA ARG A 47 5.55 3.04 -11.19
C ARG A 47 6.36 2.03 -10.39
N GLU A 48 6.04 1.86 -9.10
CA GLU A 48 6.71 0.83 -8.29
C GLU A 48 6.34 -0.57 -8.77
N ALA A 49 5.10 -0.82 -9.22
CA ALA A 49 4.69 -2.14 -9.70
C ALA A 49 5.41 -2.54 -11.00
N GLU A 50 5.87 -1.55 -11.78
CA GLU A 50 6.64 -1.77 -13.00
C GLU A 50 8.13 -1.99 -12.76
N ARG A 51 8.72 -1.30 -11.76
CA ARG A 51 10.19 -1.21 -11.62
C ARG A 51 10.76 -1.88 -10.38
N ASN A 52 9.96 -2.03 -9.33
CA ASN A 52 10.43 -2.49 -8.04
C ASN A 52 10.32 -4.02 -7.97
N VAL A 53 11.46 -4.70 -7.83
CA VAL A 53 11.52 -6.16 -7.81
C VAL A 53 10.69 -6.76 -6.68
N GLU A 54 10.61 -6.09 -5.52
CA GLU A 54 9.79 -6.54 -4.39
C GLU A 54 8.30 -6.53 -4.74
N LEU A 55 7.86 -5.43 -5.35
CA LEU A 55 6.45 -5.28 -5.72
C LEU A 55 6.10 -6.18 -6.91
N MET A 56 6.99 -6.30 -7.90
CA MET A 56 6.86 -7.27 -8.99
C MET A 56 6.78 -8.71 -8.47
N TRP A 57 7.56 -9.09 -7.46
CA TRP A 57 7.46 -10.40 -6.84
C TRP A 57 6.12 -10.58 -6.13
N LEU A 58 5.69 -9.57 -5.35
CA LEU A 58 4.44 -9.60 -4.59
C LEU A 58 3.18 -9.69 -5.47
N THR A 59 3.19 -9.01 -6.62
CA THR A 59 2.06 -8.98 -7.56
C THR A 59 2.14 -10.04 -8.65
N GLY A 60 3.23 -10.81 -8.74
CA GLY A 60 3.46 -11.73 -9.85
C GLY A 60 3.67 -11.02 -11.19
N ARG A 61 4.35 -9.86 -11.16
CA ARG A 61 4.63 -8.95 -12.28
C ARG A 61 3.39 -8.31 -12.91
N LEU A 62 2.28 -8.30 -12.18
CA LEU A 62 1.11 -7.50 -12.55
C LEU A 62 1.33 -6.04 -12.14
N ALA A 63 1.17 -5.14 -13.11
CA ALA A 63 1.27 -3.70 -12.93
C ALA A 63 -0.06 -3.04 -13.34
N PRO A 64 -1.07 -3.00 -12.44
CA PRO A 64 -2.32 -2.31 -12.73
C PRO A 64 -2.08 -0.80 -12.86
N ASP A 65 -2.85 -0.16 -13.75
CA ASP A 65 -2.72 1.26 -14.00
C ASP A 65 -3.16 2.11 -12.79
N PHE A 66 -2.73 3.37 -12.75
CA PHE A 66 -3.04 4.26 -11.63
C PHE A 66 -4.55 4.46 -11.43
N LYS A 67 -5.34 4.32 -12.50
CA LYS A 67 -6.79 4.52 -12.48
C LYS A 67 -7.47 3.36 -11.76
N THR A 68 -7.16 2.12 -12.14
CA THR A 68 -7.64 0.89 -11.46
C THR A 68 -7.28 0.90 -9.98
N ILE A 69 -6.05 1.30 -9.65
CA ILE A 69 -5.61 1.45 -8.26
C ILE A 69 -6.45 2.51 -7.53
N ALA A 70 -6.66 3.67 -8.14
CA ALA A 70 -7.43 4.76 -7.54
C ALA A 70 -8.92 4.41 -7.34
N ASP A 71 -9.54 3.80 -8.34
CA ASP A 71 -10.96 3.41 -8.33
C ASP A 71 -11.21 2.37 -7.23
N PHE A 72 -10.37 1.33 -7.15
CA PHE A 72 -10.45 0.34 -6.08
C PHE A 72 -10.35 0.97 -4.69
N ARG A 73 -9.49 1.98 -4.51
CA ARG A 73 -9.37 2.70 -3.23
C ARG A 73 -10.60 3.50 -2.88
N ASN A 74 -11.22 4.12 -3.88
CA ASN A 74 -12.43 4.90 -3.68
C ASN A 74 -13.55 3.99 -3.17
N ASP A 75 -13.70 2.82 -3.78
CA ASP A 75 -14.76 1.87 -3.45
C ASP A 75 -14.49 1.12 -2.12
N ASN A 76 -13.21 0.86 -1.80
CA ASN A 76 -12.82 -0.04 -0.71
C ASN A 76 -12.02 0.62 0.43
N GLY A 77 -12.03 1.95 0.55
CA GLY A 77 -11.14 2.68 1.46
C GLY A 77 -11.19 2.23 2.93
N LYS A 78 -12.37 1.82 3.44
CA LYS A 78 -12.50 1.27 4.80
C LYS A 78 -11.84 -0.12 4.93
N ALA A 79 -12.05 -0.99 3.94
CA ALA A 79 -11.47 -2.33 3.92
C ALA A 79 -9.94 -2.28 3.79
N ILE A 80 -9.40 -1.39 2.94
CA ILE A 80 -7.95 -1.19 2.80
C ILE A 80 -7.31 -0.80 4.14
N ARG A 81 -7.92 0.14 4.89
CA ARG A 81 -7.43 0.52 6.22
C ARG A 81 -7.44 -0.67 7.19
N SER A 82 -8.50 -1.48 7.15
CA SER A 82 -8.61 -2.68 7.99
C SER A 82 -7.52 -3.69 7.67
N VAL A 83 -7.29 -4.00 6.39
CA VAL A 83 -6.27 -4.94 5.92
C VAL A 83 -4.88 -4.46 6.32
N CYS A 84 -4.53 -3.18 6.11
CA CYS A 84 -3.23 -2.65 6.51
C CYS A 84 -3.04 -2.67 8.04
N ARG A 85 -4.11 -2.49 8.83
CA ARG A 85 -4.03 -2.62 10.29
C ARG A 85 -3.80 -4.08 10.68
N GLN A 86 -4.55 -5.01 10.09
CA GLN A 86 -4.43 -6.43 10.38
C GLN A 86 -3.07 -6.99 9.97
N SER A 87 -2.50 -6.54 8.85
CA SER A 87 -1.15 -6.97 8.44
C SER A 87 -0.09 -6.55 9.45
N VAL A 88 -0.15 -5.33 10.00
CA VAL A 88 0.75 -4.89 11.07
C VAL A 88 0.57 -5.73 12.33
N VAL A 89 -0.67 -6.01 12.74
CA VAL A 89 -0.95 -6.87 13.90
C VAL A 89 -0.40 -8.28 13.68
N LEU A 90 -0.60 -8.86 12.49
CA LEU A 90 -0.06 -10.16 12.13
C LEU A 90 1.46 -10.18 12.21
N CYS A 91 2.14 -9.18 11.62
CA CYS A 91 3.59 -9.09 11.68
C CYS A 91 4.12 -8.94 13.12
N ARG A 92 3.39 -8.25 14.00
CA ARG A 92 3.73 -8.18 15.44
C ARG A 92 3.59 -9.53 16.12
N ASN A 93 2.49 -10.24 15.88
CA ASN A 93 2.24 -11.54 16.47
C ASN A 93 3.28 -12.59 16.03
N LEU A 94 3.77 -12.45 14.79
CA LEU A 94 4.81 -13.31 14.22
C LEU A 94 6.23 -12.88 14.62
N ASN A 95 6.39 -11.85 15.47
CA ASN A 95 7.69 -11.27 15.84
C ASN A 95 8.57 -10.91 14.63
N LEU A 96 7.96 -10.53 13.50
CA LEU A 96 8.67 -10.22 12.25
C LEU A 96 9.29 -8.82 12.24
N PHE A 97 8.90 -7.97 13.18
CA PHE A 97 9.59 -6.71 13.40
C PHE A 97 10.82 -6.97 14.26
N SER A 98 12.01 -6.95 13.66
CA SER A 98 13.24 -6.74 14.44
C SER A 98 13.04 -5.47 15.27
N GLN A 99 13.43 -5.48 16.54
CA GLN A 99 13.41 -4.34 17.47
C GLN A 99 13.81 -3.03 16.76
N SER A 100 12.84 -2.37 16.16
CA SER A 100 13.00 -1.09 15.49
C SER A 100 12.12 -0.19 16.32
N ILE A 101 12.76 0.75 16.98
CA ILE A 101 12.10 1.81 17.72
C ILE A 101 11.25 2.54 16.69
N ILE A 102 9.97 2.17 16.58
CA ILE A 102 8.99 2.96 15.85
C ILE A 102 8.75 4.17 16.75
N ALA A 103 9.59 5.19 16.61
CA ALA A 103 9.26 6.51 17.10
C ALA A 103 8.00 6.96 16.34
N ILE A 104 6.85 6.76 16.97
CA ILE A 104 5.60 7.40 16.57
C ILE A 104 5.69 8.85 17.06
N ASP A 105 6.62 9.64 16.52
CA ASP A 105 6.55 11.08 16.69
C ASP A 105 5.78 11.64 15.50
N GLY A 106 4.49 11.89 15.74
CA GLY A 106 3.57 12.29 14.69
C GLY A 106 2.21 12.74 15.22
N SER A 107 2.15 13.34 16.40
CA SER A 107 0.92 14.00 16.85
C SER A 107 1.24 15.28 17.63
N LYS A 108 1.24 16.41 16.92
CA LYS A 108 1.06 17.72 17.56
C LYS A 108 -0.42 17.89 17.89
N PHE A 109 -0.81 17.48 19.08
CA PHE A 109 -2.12 17.85 19.61
C PHE A 109 -2.07 19.31 20.06
N LYS A 110 -2.94 20.16 19.48
CA LYS A 110 -3.26 21.44 20.11
C LYS A 110 -4.04 21.14 21.39
N PRO A 111 -3.62 21.61 22.58
CA PRO A 111 -4.41 21.45 23.79
C PRO A 111 -5.75 22.18 23.60
N VAL A 112 -6.85 21.43 23.64
CA VAL A 112 -8.18 22.00 23.78
C VAL A 112 -8.34 22.41 25.23
N LYS A 113 -8.55 23.71 25.49
CA LYS A 113 -8.96 24.19 26.80
C LYS A 113 -10.38 23.68 27.06
N ILE A 114 -10.50 22.67 27.92
CA ILE A 114 -11.78 22.34 28.53
C ILE A 114 -11.95 23.38 29.64
N ALA A 115 -12.77 24.40 29.38
CA ALA A 115 -13.22 25.30 30.44
C ALA A 115 -14.12 24.48 31.37
N THR A 116 -13.55 24.00 32.48
CA THR A 116 -14.34 23.53 33.61
C THR A 116 -15.11 24.72 34.15
N ALA A 117 -16.41 24.77 33.88
CA ALA A 117 -17.33 25.60 34.64
C ALA A 117 -17.46 24.98 36.05
N THR A 118 -16.49 25.29 36.91
CA THR A 118 -16.62 25.02 38.34
C THR A 118 -17.60 26.05 38.90
N SER A 119 -18.81 25.57 39.17
CA SER A 119 -19.76 26.20 40.08
C SER A 119 -19.07 26.52 41.40
N LEU A 120 -19.16 27.77 41.87
CA LEU A 120 -19.21 28.19 43.28
C LEU A 120 -19.22 29.72 43.31
N ARG A 121 -20.42 30.33 43.31
CA ARG A 121 -20.63 31.62 43.95
C ARG A 121 -21.36 31.35 45.26
N ALA A 122 -20.58 31.31 46.34
CA ALA A 122 -21.06 31.63 47.66
C ALA A 122 -20.77 33.12 47.89
N ARG A 123 -21.82 33.93 47.91
CA ARG A 123 -22.02 35.18 48.69
C ARG A 123 -23.32 35.82 48.23
#